data_AF-A0A2I0Q847-F1
#
_entry.id   AF-A0A2I0Q847-F1
#
_cell.length_a   1.000
_cell.length_b   1.000
_cell.length_c   1.000
_cell.angle_alpha   90.00
_cell.angle_beta   90.00
_cell.angle_gamma   90.00
#
_symmetry.space_group_name_H-M   'P 1'
#
loop_
_entity.id
_entity.type
_entity.pdbx_description
1 polymer ?
#
loop_
_entity_poly.entity_id
_entity_poly.type
_entity_poly.pdbx_seq_one_letter_code
_entity_poly.pdbx_strand_id
1 'polypeptide(L)' 'MNIPNNVFIFNLGRLWQGVVSERWDEAEYLTKFIKEITPTLITKKCSKELKKLNIAVENKDSESVDRVLKTILKW' A
#
# COMPACT_ATOMS: atom_id res chain seq x y z
N MET A 1 3.40 14.86 -9.89
CA MET A 1 2.43 15.62 -9.07
C MET A 1 2.81 15.43 -7.62
N ASN A 2 3.09 16.48 -6.86
CA ASN A 2 3.23 16.38 -5.41
C ASN A 2 1.82 16.26 -4.83
N ILE A 3 1.44 15.06 -4.39
CA ILE A 3 0.21 14.88 -3.65
C ILE A 3 0.48 15.32 -2.22
N PRO A 4 -0.35 16.22 -1.65
CA PRO A 4 -0.22 16.62 -0.26
C PRO A 4 -0.21 15.41 0.68
N ASN A 5 0.66 15.38 1.69
CA ASN A 5 0.83 14.24 2.60
C ASN A 5 -0.49 13.81 3.27
N ASN A 6 -1.38 14.75 3.57
CA ASN A 6 -2.72 14.48 4.10
C ASN A 6 -3.61 13.69 3.12
N VAL A 7 -3.52 13.99 1.82
CA VAL A 7 -4.24 13.26 0.76
C VAL A 7 -3.67 11.85 0.58
N PHE A 8 -2.35 11.69 0.73
CA PHE A 8 -1.70 10.37 0.74
C PHE A 8 -2.20 9.51 1.90
N ILE A 9 -2.11 10.03 3.14
CA ILE A 9 -2.53 9.31 4.35
C ILE A 9 -4.02 8.94 4.29
N PHE A 10 -4.87 9.87 3.86
CA PHE A 10 -6.32 9.63 3.74
C PHE A 10 -6.63 8.48 2.78
N ASN A 11 -6.06 8.52 1.57
CA ASN A 11 -6.31 7.48 0.56
C ASN A 11 -5.69 6.14 0.95
N LEU A 12 -4.52 6.14 1.58
CA LEU A 12 -3.92 4.91 2.10
C LEU A 12 -4.80 4.29 3.19
N GLY A 13 -5.31 5.10 4.13
CA GLY A 13 -6.24 4.66 5.16
C GLY A 13 -7.53 4.10 4.58
N ARG A 14 -8.07 4.73 3.53
CA ARG A 14 -9.26 4.22 2.81
C ARG A 14 -9.02 2.85 2.17
N LEU A 15 -7.89 2.67 1.49
CA LEU A 15 -7.54 1.40 0.85
C LEU A 15 -7.25 0.29 1.89
N TRP A 16 -6.60 0.65 3.00
CA TRP A 16 -6.42 -0.23 4.14
C TRP A 16 -7.76 -0.66 4.77
N GLN A 17 -8.72 0.26 4.90
CA GLN A 17 -10.06 -0.08 5.37
C GLN A 17 -10.76 -1.07 4.42
N GLY A 18 -10.50 -0.98 3.11
CA GLY A 18 -10.94 -1.99 2.13
C GLY A 18 -10.44 -3.39 2.47
N VAL A 19 -9.14 -3.51 2.79
CA VAL A 19 -8.51 -4.78 3.22
C VAL A 19 -9.15 -5.33 4.50
N VAL A 20 -9.34 -4.49 5.52
CA VAL A 20 -9.95 -4.89 6.80
C VAL A 20 -11.41 -5.31 6.64
N SER A 21 -12.14 -4.68 5.72
CA SER A 21 -13.52 -5.03 5.41
C SER A 21 -13.66 -6.14 4.35
N GLU A 22 -12.57 -6.84 4.01
CA GLU A 22 -12.54 -7.91 3.00
C GLU A 22 -13.01 -7.48 1.59
N ARG A 23 -12.95 -6.18 1.29
CA ARG A 23 -13.22 -5.59 -0.03
C ARG A 23 -11.95 -5.58 -0.86
N TRP A 24 -11.56 -6.77 -1.31
CA TRP A 24 -10.28 -7.03 -1.96
C TRP A 24 -10.14 -6.40 -3.34
N ASP A 25 -11.26 -6.15 -4.02
CA ASP A 25 -11.35 -5.37 -5.25
C ASP A 25 -10.83 -3.93 -5.06
N GLU A 26 -11.09 -3.31 -3.91
CA GLU A 26 -10.52 -2.01 -3.54
C GLU A 26 -9.03 -2.15 -3.14
N ALA A 27 -8.66 -3.26 -2.51
CA ALA A 27 -7.30 -3.51 -2.02
C ALA A 27 -6.26 -3.70 -3.13
N GLU A 28 -6.65 -4.16 -4.32
CA GLU A 28 -5.75 -4.29 -5.48
C GLU A 28 -5.10 -2.95 -5.88
N TYR A 29 -5.77 -1.83 -5.60
CA TYR A 29 -5.26 -0.50 -5.90
C TYR A 29 -4.16 -0.03 -4.94
N LEU A 30 -3.93 -0.73 -3.83
CA LEU A 30 -3.05 -0.32 -2.75
C LEU A 30 -1.57 -0.31 -3.17
N THR A 31 -1.13 -1.34 -3.90
CA THR A 31 0.23 -1.39 -4.48
C THR A 31 0.43 -0.32 -5.57
N LYS A 32 -0.59 -0.08 -6.41
CA LYS A 32 -0.54 0.90 -7.49
C LYS A 32 -0.48 2.32 -6.95
N PHE A 33 -1.33 2.64 -5.97
CA PHE A 33 -1.37 3.92 -5.28
C PHE A 33 -0.02 4.27 -4.65
N ILE A 34 0.59 3.34 -3.90
CA ILE A 34 1.91 3.59 -3.31
C ILE A 34 2.94 3.85 -4.41
N LYS A 35 2.96 3.07 -5.49
CA LYS A 35 3.90 3.29 -6.61
C LYS A 35 3.74 4.64 -7.31
N GLU A 36 2.52 5.11 -7.50
CA GLU A 36 2.22 6.37 -8.19
C GLU A 36 2.62 7.61 -7.37
N ILE A 37 2.48 7.53 -6.05
CA ILE A 37 2.75 8.65 -5.15
C ILE A 37 4.21 8.67 -4.68
N THR A 38 4.83 7.51 -4.59
CA THR A 38 6.18 7.38 -4.05
C THR A 38 7.23 7.76 -5.11
N PRO A 39 8.18 8.67 -4.81
CA PRO A 39 9.28 9.01 -5.71
C PRO A 39 10.01 7.77 -6.22
N THR A 40 10.44 7.78 -7.48
CA THR A 40 11.09 6.63 -8.17
C THR A 40 12.25 6.02 -7.37
N LEU A 41 12.97 6.86 -6.61
CA LEU A 41 14.10 6.46 -5.77
C LEU A 41 13.64 5.65 -4.53
N ILE A 42 12.51 6.00 -3.95
CA ILE A 42 11.89 5.30 -2.82
C ILE A 42 11.17 4.04 -3.32
N THR A 43 10.54 4.08 -4.50
CA THR A 43 9.95 2.90 -5.16
C THR A 43 10.99 1.81 -5.43
N LYS A 44 12.23 2.19 -5.78
CA LYS A 44 13.34 1.23 -5.90
C LYS A 44 13.70 0.59 -4.56
N LYS A 45 13.83 1.40 -3.49
CA LYS A 45 14.12 0.91 -2.12
C LYS A 45 13.03 -0.02 -1.59
N CYS A 46 11.77 0.33 -1.83
CA CYS A 46 10.61 -0.42 -1.36
C CYS A 46 10.16 -1.52 -2.33
N SER A 47 10.89 -1.78 -3.43
CA SER A 47 10.46 -2.71 -4.48
C SER A 47 10.20 -4.13 -3.97
N LYS A 48 10.99 -4.60 -3.00
CA LYS A 48 10.80 -5.90 -2.35
C LYS A 48 9.53 -5.94 -1.49
N GLU A 49 9.28 -4.88 -0.72
CA GLU A 49 8.10 -4.79 0.15
C GLU A 49 6.83 -4.56 -0.67
N LEU A 50 6.88 -3.79 -1.76
CA LEU A 50 5.77 -3.66 -2.71
C LEU A 50 5.40 -4.98 -3.39
N LYS A 51 6.38 -5.86 -3.66
CA LYS A 51 6.09 -7.22 -4.16
C LYS A 51 5.40 -8.08 -3.11
N LYS A 52 5.88 -8.05 -1.86
CA LYS A 52 5.23 -8.77 -0.75
C LYS A 52 3.82 -8.26 -0.48
N LEU A 53 3.61 -6.95 -0.60
CA LEU A 53 2.30 -6.32 -0.47
C LEU A 53 1.34 -6.88 -1.53
N ASN A 54 1.79 -6.96 -2.79
CA ASN A 54 0.98 -7.53 -3.86
C ASN A 54 0.60 -8.99 -3.58
N ILE A 55 1.57 -9.80 -3.16
CA ILE A 55 1.34 -11.21 -2.81
C ILE A 55 0.34 -11.32 -1.65
N ALA A 56 0.46 -10.46 -0.62
CA ALA A 56 -0.46 -10.47 0.51
C ALA A 56 -1.89 -10.09 0.10
N VAL A 57 -2.04 -9.11 -0.80
CA VAL A 57 -3.35 -8.72 -1.36
C VAL A 57 -3.94 -9.85 -2.22
N GLU A 58 -3.14 -10.48 -3.11
CA GLU A 58 -3.55 -11.61 -3.93
C GLU A 58 -4.00 -12.81 -3.09
N ASN A 59 -3.28 -13.08 -1.99
CA ASN A 59 -3.61 -14.14 -1.04
C ASN A 59 -4.75 -13.79 -0.08
N LYS A 60 -5.28 -12.56 -0.14
CA LYS A 60 -6.30 -12.06 0.79
C LYS A 60 -5.88 -12.16 2.27
N ASP A 61 -4.59 -11.93 2.53
CA ASP A 61 -3.98 -12.02 3.85
C ASP A 61 -3.84 -10.61 4.46
N SER A 62 -4.85 -10.22 5.22
CA SER A 62 -4.91 -8.88 5.84
C SER A 62 -3.80 -8.63 6.86
N GLU A 63 -3.35 -9.66 7.58
CA GLU A 63 -2.27 -9.55 8.56
C GLU A 63 -0.92 -9.28 7.86
N SER A 64 -0.64 -9.99 6.77
CA SER A 64 0.54 -9.74 5.95
C SER A 64 0.50 -8.36 5.30
N VAL A 65 -0.68 -7.89 4.84
CA VAL A 65 -0.83 -6.53 4.31
C VAL A 65 -0.49 -5.48 5.39
N ASP A 66 -1.02 -5.60 6.61
CA ASP A 66 -0.73 -4.67 7.71
C ASP A 66 0.77 -4.63 8.02
N ARG A 67 1.40 -5.80 8.11
CA ARG A 67 2.83 -5.95 8.42
C ARG A 67 3.71 -5.28 7.38
N VAL A 68 3.40 -5.48 6.11
CA VAL A 68 4.15 -4.89 4.99
C VAL A 68 3.92 -3.38 4.92
N LEU A 69 2.69 -2.90 5.14
CA LEU A 69 2.38 -1.47 5.19
C LEU A 69 3.12 -0.75 6.32
N LYS A 70 3.14 -1.32 7.53
CA LYS A 70 3.93 -0.78 8.65
C LYS A 70 5.42 -0.69 8.33
N THR A 71 5.93 -1.63 7.55
CA THR A 71 7.32 -1.60 7.09
C THR A 71 7.52 -0.44 6.12
N ILE A 72 6.66 -0.29 5.10
CA ILE A 72 6.74 0.77 4.09
C ILE A 72 6.58 2.17 4.72
N LEU A 73 5.68 2.35 5.69
CA LEU A 73 5.38 3.64 6.31
C LEU A 73 6.38 4.10 7.37
N LYS A 74 7.25 3.21 7.85
CA LYS A 74 8.36 3.56 8.75
C LYS A 74 9.62 4.02 8.00
N TRP A 75 9.60 3.98 6.66
CA TRP A 75 10.60 4.60 5.79
C TRP A 75 10.21 6.03 5.46
#